data_AF-A0A7C8CV57-F1
#
_entry.id   AF-A0A7C8CV57-F1
#
_cell.length_a   1.000
_cell.length_b   1.000
_cell.length_c   1.000
_cell.angle_alpha   90.00
_cell.angle_beta   90.00
_cell.angle_gamma   90.00
#
_symmetry.space_group_name_H-M   'P 1'
#
loop_
_entity.id
_entity.type
_entity.pdbx_description
1 polymer ?
#
loop_
_entity_poly.entity_id
_entity_poly.type
_entity_poly.pdbx_seq_one_letter_code
_entity_poly.pdbx_strand_id
1 'polypeptide(L)'
;MLKFTNLINFGLAGALILPSIKQELTGVRAIEKSILATEQGLEQLSAIEEKLAVRDYAAVRLAMAATEAPLGAERERDELLDQLRHEIGKLGAQVERIDASPLLPHLREDPTANLSSINADAIKAPTTGLSEEARNDLGAIWPPVPGTATQVKRSTDDRLVFEEPGFTVDAVLQGRAYYRAGRYGEALTLLRTRVGSPAADYWMGRCFERQGNTREALTAYNAVLNNAQSSATQVDRARRDAEFLQWLVDFDRKIKDVRTTQGGAE
;
A
#
# COMPACT_ATOMS: atom_id res chain seq x y z
N MET A 1 -7.48 3.01 3.97
CA MET A 1 -7.41 2.09 5.12
C MET A 1 -6.34 1.05 4.83
N LEU A 2 -5.12 1.29 5.34
CA LEU A 2 -4.02 0.32 5.35
C LEU A 2 -3.54 0.25 6.80
N LYS A 3 -3.41 -0.98 7.30
CA LYS A 3 -3.11 -1.35 8.68
C LYS A 3 -1.61 -1.10 8.94
N PHE A 4 -1.26 0.05 9.51
CA PHE A 4 0.12 0.38 9.90
C PHE A 4 0.41 0.16 11.39
N THR A 5 -0.27 -0.82 12.01
CA THR A 5 -0.24 -0.96 13.48
C THR A 5 0.64 -2.11 13.99
N ASN A 6 1.51 -2.66 13.15
CA ASN A 6 2.44 -3.73 13.53
C ASN A 6 3.93 -3.33 13.45
N LEU A 7 4.25 -2.05 13.26
CA LEU A 7 5.64 -1.58 13.02
C LEU A 7 6.29 -0.91 14.24
N ILE A 8 5.93 -1.30 15.46
CA ILE A 8 6.65 -0.87 16.68
C ILE A 8 7.35 -2.06 17.37
N ASN A 9 6.99 -3.30 17.08
CA ASN A 9 7.63 -4.48 17.70
C ASN A 9 8.78 -5.10 16.88
N PHE A 10 9.15 -4.53 15.73
CA PHE A 10 10.31 -5.00 14.94
C PHE A 10 11.58 -4.16 15.10
N GLY A 11 11.54 -3.06 15.86
CA GLY A 11 12.70 -2.17 16.04
C GLY A 11 13.80 -2.72 16.96
N LEU A 12 13.54 -3.75 17.76
CA LEU A 12 14.50 -4.26 18.75
C LEU A 12 15.05 -5.67 18.44
N ALA A 13 14.60 -6.30 17.35
CA ALA A 13 15.15 -7.58 16.88
C ALA A 13 16.17 -7.42 15.72
N GLY A 14 16.22 -6.26 15.07
CA GLY A 14 17.14 -5.98 13.95
C GLY A 14 18.56 -5.60 14.35
N ALA A 15 18.80 -5.22 15.61
CA ALA A 15 20.13 -4.89 16.13
C ALA A 15 20.92 -6.11 16.65
N LEU A 16 20.44 -7.33 16.38
CA LEU A 16 21.14 -8.58 16.64
C LEU A 16 21.36 -9.37 15.33
N ILE A 17 21.61 -8.67 14.22
CA ILE A 17 22.39 -9.28 13.14
C ILE A 17 23.82 -9.32 13.63
N LEU A 18 24.17 -10.39 14.35
CA LEU A 18 25.56 -10.78 14.58
C LEU A 18 26.21 -10.83 13.18
N PRO A 19 27.12 -9.91 12.83
CA PRO A 19 27.92 -10.14 11.64
C PRO A 19 28.63 -11.47 11.89
N SER A 20 28.46 -12.41 10.97
CA SER A 20 29.16 -13.69 11.00
C SER A 20 30.63 -13.42 10.68
N ILE A 21 31.31 -12.78 11.62
CA ILE A 21 32.73 -12.49 11.60
C ILE A 21 33.41 -13.83 11.82
N LYS A 22 33.66 -14.52 10.71
CA LYS A 22 34.74 -15.49 10.62
C LYS A 22 36.05 -14.72 10.68
N GLN A 23 36.39 -14.18 11.84
CA GLN A 23 37.72 -13.64 12.10
C GLN A 23 38.01 -13.73 13.59
N GLU A 24 39.01 -14.57 13.87
CA GLU A 24 39.68 -14.74 15.16
C GLU A 24 40.00 -13.39 15.80
N LEU A 25 39.18 -12.94 16.75
CA LEU A 25 39.51 -11.83 17.63
C LEU A 25 39.19 -12.23 19.06
N THR A 26 40.27 -12.27 19.83
CA THR A 26 40.35 -12.51 21.26
C THR A 26 39.27 -11.74 22.03
N GLY A 27 38.40 -12.53 22.68
CA GLY A 27 37.22 -12.08 23.41
C GLY A 27 37.50 -11.13 24.57
N VAL A 28 36.42 -10.59 25.13
CA VAL A 28 36.35 -9.53 26.16
C VAL A 28 36.37 -8.11 25.60
N ARG A 29 37.45 -7.62 24.97
CA ARG A 29 37.50 -6.20 24.52
C ARG A 29 36.50 -5.86 23.42
N ALA A 30 36.24 -6.81 22.50
CA ALA A 30 35.22 -6.63 21.46
C ALA A 30 33.80 -6.56 22.05
N ILE A 31 33.55 -7.34 23.11
CA ILE A 31 32.26 -7.37 23.81
C ILE A 31 32.05 -6.06 24.56
N GLU A 32 33.04 -5.59 25.31
CA GLU A 32 33.00 -4.32 26.03
C GLU A 32 32.71 -3.14 25.08
N LYS A 33 33.36 -3.11 23.91
CA LYS A 33 33.10 -2.12 22.88
C LYS A 33 31.67 -2.19 22.32
N SER A 34 31.14 -3.41 22.12
CA SER A 34 29.76 -3.59 21.64
C SER A 34 28.72 -3.15 22.68
N ILE A 35 28.95 -3.44 23.96
CA ILE A 35 28.05 -3.04 25.06
C ILE A 35 28.01 -1.51 25.17
N LEU A 36 29.18 -0.87 25.16
CA LEU A 36 29.27 0.59 25.23
C LEU A 36 28.59 1.26 24.03
N ALA A 37 28.71 0.68 22.84
CA ALA A 37 28.00 1.16 21.66
C ALA A 37 26.47 1.00 21.79
N THR A 38 25.99 -0.11 22.35
CA THR A 38 24.55 -0.30 22.60
C THR A 38 24.01 0.66 23.65
N GLU A 39 24.77 0.94 24.71
CA GLU A 39 24.39 1.90 25.74
C GLU A 39 24.24 3.32 25.16
N GLN A 40 25.22 3.75 24.36
CA GLN A 40 25.14 5.04 23.65
C GLN A 40 23.95 5.10 22.67
N GLY A 41 23.65 4.00 21.98
CA GLY A 41 22.48 3.92 21.10
C GLY A 41 21.15 4.08 21.86
N LEU A 42 21.02 3.45 23.03
CA LEU A 42 19.84 3.57 23.88
C LEU A 42 19.68 4.99 24.44
N GLU A 43 20.78 5.62 24.86
CA GLU A 43 20.75 7.00 25.35
C GLU A 43 20.28 7.97 24.24
N GLN A 44 20.79 7.82 23.02
CA GLN A 44 20.34 8.62 21.87
C GLN A 44 18.86 8.42 21.56
N LEU A 45 18.37 7.18 21.58
CA LEU A 45 16.96 6.88 21.33
C LEU A 45 16.05 7.49 22.43
N SER A 46 16.48 7.44 23.69
CA SER A 46 15.72 8.04 24.80
C SER A 46 15.60 9.57 24.67
N ALA A 47 16.67 10.24 24.21
CA ALA A 47 16.65 11.69 23.96
C ALA A 47 15.75 12.06 22.76
N ILE A 48 15.63 11.18 21.76
CA ILE A 48 14.69 11.36 20.63
C ILE A 48 13.25 11.18 21.11
N GLU A 49 12.99 10.21 21.98
CA GLU A 49 11.67 9.96 22.57
C GLU A 49 11.15 11.19 23.33
N GLU A 50 11.98 11.80 24.18
CA GLU A 50 11.62 13.02 24.90
C GLU A 50 11.24 14.17 23.94
N LYS A 51 11.99 14.35 22.85
CA LYS A 51 11.69 15.38 21.84
C LYS A 51 10.41 15.08 21.05
N LEU A 52 10.14 13.81 20.75
CA LEU A 52 8.90 13.38 20.11
C LEU A 52 7.68 13.63 21.00
N ALA A 53 7.81 13.48 22.33
CA ALA A 53 6.74 13.78 23.28
C ALA A 53 6.34 15.26 23.24
N VAL A 54 7.28 16.17 22.94
CA VAL A 54 7.03 17.61 22.79
C VAL A 54 6.56 17.98 21.37
N ARG A 55 6.36 17.00 20.47
CA ARG A 55 5.99 17.18 19.06
C ARG A 55 7.03 17.94 18.23
N ASP A 56 8.31 17.78 18.55
CA ASP A 56 9.38 18.31 17.70
C ASP A 56 9.52 17.47 16.41
N TYR A 57 9.06 18.03 15.29
CA TYR A 57 9.14 17.38 13.98
C TYR A 57 10.59 17.17 13.49
N ALA A 58 11.57 17.92 14.01
CA ALA A 58 12.97 17.66 13.69
C ALA A 58 13.44 16.33 14.29
N ALA A 59 12.89 15.93 15.44
CA ALA A 59 13.19 14.66 16.09
C ALA A 59 12.68 13.45 15.29
N VAL A 60 11.61 13.60 14.50
CA VAL A 60 11.12 12.52 13.60
C VAL A 60 12.17 12.15 12.55
N ARG A 61 12.83 13.15 11.95
CA ARG A 61 13.91 12.89 10.96
C ARG A 61 15.12 12.25 11.61
N LEU A 62 15.45 12.64 12.84
CA LEU A 62 16.53 12.05 13.62
C LEU A 62 16.19 10.60 14.01
N ALA A 63 14.96 10.33 14.43
CA ALA A 63 14.45 8.99 14.69
C ALA A 63 14.55 8.11 13.44
N MET A 64 14.11 8.60 12.29
CA MET A 64 14.24 7.88 11.02
C MET A 64 15.71 7.62 10.69
N ALA A 65 16.58 8.61 10.78
CA ALA A 65 18.01 8.43 10.49
C ALA A 65 18.72 7.47 11.47
N ALA A 66 18.30 7.44 12.74
CA ALA A 66 18.87 6.57 13.77
C ALA A 66 18.33 5.14 13.73
N THR A 67 17.10 4.94 13.22
CA THR A 67 16.43 3.63 13.14
C THR A 67 16.49 3.00 11.75
N GLU A 68 16.82 3.78 10.73
CA GLU A 68 17.19 3.24 9.42
C GLU A 68 18.51 2.46 9.60
N ALA A 69 18.49 1.18 9.23
CA ALA A 69 19.68 0.35 9.34
C ALA A 69 20.84 1.07 8.65
N PRO A 70 22.03 1.19 9.27
CA PRO A 70 23.18 1.79 8.62
C PRO A 70 23.49 0.92 7.40
N LEU A 71 23.00 1.34 6.24
CA LEU A 71 23.27 0.72 4.95
C LEU A 71 24.69 1.14 4.57
N GLY A 72 25.64 0.54 5.30
CA GLY A 72 27.04 0.91 5.54
C GLY A 72 27.60 2.12 4.81
N ALA A 73 28.82 2.02 4.32
CA ALA A 73 29.34 3.02 3.38
C ALA A 73 28.55 2.92 2.05
N GLU A 74 28.47 4.01 1.28
CA GLU A 74 27.76 4.02 -0.02
C GLU A 74 28.22 2.88 -0.95
N ARG A 75 29.52 2.52 -0.89
CA ARG A 75 30.06 1.35 -1.60
C ARG A 75 29.52 0.01 -1.12
N GLU A 76 29.40 -0.19 0.19
CA GLU A 76 28.86 -1.44 0.76
C GLU A 76 27.38 -1.60 0.42
N ARG A 77 26.66 -0.49 0.28
CA ARG A 77 25.27 -0.46 -0.18
C ARG A 77 25.15 -0.90 -1.63
N ASP A 78 26.01 -0.37 -2.50
CA ASP A 78 26.03 -0.75 -3.91
C ASP A 78 26.39 -2.23 -4.09
N GLU A 79 27.40 -2.71 -3.34
CA GLU A 79 27.78 -4.13 -3.32
C GLU A 79 26.62 -5.03 -2.84
N LEU A 80 25.89 -4.63 -1.79
CA LEU A 80 24.73 -5.36 -1.31
C LEU A 80 23.59 -5.36 -2.34
N LEU A 81 23.34 -4.25 -3.02
CA LEU A 81 22.32 -4.16 -4.07
C LEU A 81 22.66 -5.05 -5.27
N ASP A 82 23.93 -5.10 -5.67
CA ASP A 82 24.39 -5.98 -6.73
C ASP A 82 24.30 -7.45 -6.32
N GLN A 83 24.62 -7.78 -5.07
CA GLN A 83 24.41 -9.12 -4.52
C GLN A 83 22.92 -9.52 -4.55
N LEU A 84 22.02 -8.65 -4.08
CA LEU A 84 20.58 -8.90 -4.07
C LEU A 84 20.02 -9.07 -5.49
N ARG A 85 20.48 -8.28 -6.47
CA ARG A 85 20.12 -8.45 -7.88
C ARG A 85 20.56 -9.82 -8.41
N HIS A 86 21.77 -10.26 -8.06
CA HIS A 86 22.27 -11.57 -8.43
C HIS A 86 21.44 -12.71 -7.82
N GLU A 87 21.06 -12.58 -6.55
CA GLU A 87 20.23 -13.56 -5.85
C GLU A 87 18.81 -13.63 -6.43
N ILE A 88 18.20 -12.49 -6.74
CA ILE A 88 16.88 -12.44 -7.42
C ILE A 88 16.97 -13.11 -8.80
N GLY A 89 18.02 -12.83 -9.57
CA GLY A 89 18.24 -13.49 -10.86
C GLY A 89 18.39 -15.02 -10.73
N LYS A 90 19.14 -15.46 -9.72
CA LYS A 90 19.31 -16.89 -9.41
C LYS A 90 18.00 -17.55 -9.00
N LEU A 91 17.19 -16.90 -8.15
CA LEU A 91 15.87 -17.39 -7.75
C LEU A 91 14.90 -17.44 -8.93
N GLY A 92 14.91 -16.42 -9.80
CA GLY A 92 14.10 -16.42 -11.03
C GLY A 92 14.44 -17.59 -11.96
N ALA A 93 15.73 -17.87 -12.16
CA ALA A 93 16.18 -19.02 -12.94
C ALA A 93 15.81 -20.37 -12.29
N GLN A 94 15.74 -20.44 -10.95
CA GLN A 94 15.26 -21.64 -10.25
C GLN A 94 13.77 -21.84 -10.44
N VAL A 95 12.96 -20.78 -10.37
CA VAL A 95 11.52 -20.83 -10.66
C VAL A 95 11.28 -21.29 -12.10
N GLU A 96 11.99 -20.72 -13.07
CA GLU A 96 11.86 -21.12 -14.47
C GLU A 96 12.24 -22.58 -14.70
N ARG A 97 13.26 -23.10 -14.00
CA ARG A 97 13.59 -24.54 -14.05
C ARG A 97 12.52 -25.42 -13.45
N ILE A 98 11.85 -24.97 -12.38
CA ILE A 98 10.74 -25.70 -11.77
C ILE A 98 9.55 -25.70 -12.72
N ASP A 99 9.23 -24.56 -13.33
CA ASP A 99 8.14 -24.41 -14.30
C ASP A 99 8.39 -25.19 -15.60
N ALA A 100 9.64 -25.26 -16.06
CA ALA A 100 10.04 -26.02 -17.24
C ALA A 100 10.21 -27.52 -16.97
N SER A 101 10.13 -27.96 -15.70
CA SER A 101 10.31 -29.37 -15.33
C SER A 101 9.09 -30.18 -15.77
N PRO A 102 9.25 -31.14 -16.71
CA PRO A 102 8.14 -31.95 -17.23
C PRO A 102 7.58 -32.96 -16.21
N LEU A 103 8.16 -33.03 -15.01
CA LEU A 103 7.73 -33.90 -13.91
C LEU A 103 6.56 -33.32 -13.09
N LEU A 104 6.14 -32.08 -13.37
CA LEU A 104 4.92 -31.48 -12.81
C LEU A 104 3.86 -31.24 -13.91
N PRO A 105 3.38 -32.28 -14.60
CA PRO A 105 2.21 -32.09 -15.44
C PRO A 105 1.01 -31.90 -14.48
N HIS A 106 0.23 -30.83 -14.67
CA HIS A 106 -1.15 -30.65 -14.18
C HIS A 106 -1.47 -29.79 -12.95
N LEU A 107 -0.56 -28.98 -12.37
CA LEU A 107 -0.98 -27.90 -11.44
C LEU A 107 -1.17 -26.54 -12.12
N ARG A 108 -1.35 -26.53 -13.44
CA ARG A 108 -1.81 -25.37 -14.19
C ARG A 108 -3.35 -25.36 -14.14
N GLU A 109 -3.90 -25.15 -12.95
CA GLU A 109 -5.32 -24.85 -12.81
C GLU A 109 -5.57 -23.50 -13.50
N ASP A 110 -6.38 -23.51 -14.55
CA ASP A 110 -6.94 -22.30 -15.14
C ASP A 110 -7.67 -21.51 -14.03
N PRO A 111 -7.22 -20.29 -13.67
CA PRO A 111 -7.83 -19.52 -12.58
C PRO A 111 -9.25 -19.03 -12.91
N THR A 112 -9.79 -19.38 -14.06
CA THR A 112 -11.11 -18.96 -14.55
C THR A 112 -12.16 -20.06 -14.53
N ALA A 113 -11.80 -21.33 -14.28
CA ALA A 113 -12.71 -22.44 -14.54
C ALA A 113 -13.65 -22.85 -13.39
N ASN A 114 -13.52 -22.35 -12.15
CA ASN A 114 -14.37 -22.87 -11.06
C ASN A 114 -14.63 -21.94 -9.86
N LEU A 115 -15.02 -20.68 -10.10
CA LEU A 115 -15.48 -19.77 -9.03
C LEU A 115 -16.98 -19.89 -8.69
N SER A 116 -17.73 -20.75 -9.39
CA SER A 116 -19.20 -20.83 -9.26
C SER A 116 -19.70 -21.68 -8.09
N SER A 117 -18.82 -22.36 -7.34
CA SER A 117 -19.20 -23.28 -6.25
C SER A 117 -18.61 -22.91 -4.88
N ILE A 118 -17.97 -21.74 -4.76
CA ILE A 118 -17.46 -21.28 -3.46
C ILE A 118 -18.62 -20.68 -2.67
N ASN A 119 -19.15 -21.49 -1.76
CA ASN A 119 -20.05 -21.08 -0.68
C ASN A 119 -19.51 -19.80 0.00
N ALA A 120 -20.34 -18.76 0.08
CA ALA A 120 -19.98 -17.46 0.65
C ALA A 120 -19.54 -17.52 2.13
N ASP A 121 -19.85 -18.60 2.84
CA ASP A 121 -19.42 -18.83 4.23
C ASP A 121 -17.97 -19.34 4.36
N ALA A 122 -17.29 -19.63 3.25
CA ALA A 122 -15.93 -20.17 3.23
C ALA A 122 -14.85 -19.14 2.86
N ILE A 123 -15.11 -17.83 3.01
CA ILE A 123 -14.03 -16.82 3.01
C ILE A 123 -13.31 -16.92 4.36
N LYS A 124 -12.58 -18.02 4.56
CA LYS A 124 -11.58 -18.14 5.61
C LYS A 124 -10.50 -17.11 5.31
N ALA A 125 -10.09 -16.40 6.36
CA ALA A 125 -9.02 -15.41 6.35
C ALA A 125 -7.82 -15.90 5.50
N PRO A 126 -7.10 -14.99 4.81
CA PRO A 126 -5.93 -15.35 4.01
C PRO A 126 -4.99 -16.20 4.86
N THR A 127 -4.96 -17.50 4.56
CA THR A 127 -4.20 -18.48 5.32
C THR A 127 -2.78 -18.49 4.77
N THR A 128 -1.80 -18.36 5.64
CA THR A 128 -0.38 -18.38 5.29
C THR A 128 0.16 -19.80 5.01
N GLY A 129 -0.74 -20.77 4.76
CA GLY A 129 -0.39 -22.19 4.62
C GLY A 129 -0.11 -22.91 5.95
N LEU A 130 -0.16 -22.20 7.08
CA LEU A 130 0.00 -22.76 8.42
C LEU A 130 -1.38 -22.96 9.07
N SER A 131 -1.66 -24.19 9.52
CA SER A 131 -2.85 -24.50 10.33
C SER A 131 -2.81 -23.71 11.65
N GLU A 132 -3.98 -23.45 12.23
CA GLU A 132 -4.09 -22.78 13.54
C GLU A 132 -3.29 -23.53 14.63
N GLU A 133 -3.29 -24.86 14.55
CA GLU A 133 -2.51 -25.75 15.42
C GLU A 133 -1.01 -25.55 15.23
N ALA A 134 -0.50 -25.55 13.99
CA ALA A 134 0.92 -25.28 13.73
C ALA A 134 1.33 -23.86 14.16
N ARG A 135 0.40 -22.90 14.09
CA ARG A 135 0.61 -21.53 14.56
C ARG A 135 0.68 -21.47 16.09
N ASN A 136 -0.15 -22.24 16.79
CA ASN A 136 -0.10 -22.36 18.25
C ASN A 136 1.15 -23.11 18.72
N ASP A 137 1.58 -24.16 18.02
CA ASP A 137 2.80 -24.91 18.34
C ASP A 137 4.04 -24.02 18.17
N LEU A 138 4.12 -23.23 17.10
CA LEU A 138 5.18 -22.23 16.94
C LEU A 138 5.12 -21.13 18.02
N GLY A 139 3.92 -20.71 18.40
CA GLY A 139 3.70 -19.77 19.49
C GLY A 139 4.07 -20.31 20.87
N ALA A 140 3.98 -21.63 21.07
CA ALA A 140 4.24 -22.30 22.35
C ALA A 140 5.74 -22.48 22.64
N ILE A 141 6.61 -22.38 21.63
CA ILE A 141 8.06 -22.46 21.81
C ILE A 141 8.61 -21.21 22.51
N TRP A 142 7.92 -20.07 22.43
CA TRP A 142 8.30 -18.87 23.15
C TRP A 142 7.56 -18.79 24.49
N PRO A 143 8.29 -18.72 25.62
CA PRO A 143 7.66 -18.49 26.90
C PRO A 143 6.89 -17.17 26.83
N PRO A 144 5.65 -17.11 27.35
CA PRO A 144 4.86 -15.88 27.33
C PRO A 144 5.67 -14.80 28.04
N VAL A 145 5.99 -13.72 27.33
CA VAL A 145 6.71 -12.58 27.91
C VAL A 145 5.91 -12.08 29.10
N PRO A 146 6.41 -12.20 30.35
CA PRO A 146 5.67 -11.79 31.53
C PRO A 146 5.32 -10.30 31.40
N GLY A 147 4.01 -9.98 31.39
CA GLY A 147 3.51 -8.60 31.37
C GLY A 147 2.85 -8.11 30.08
N THR A 148 2.71 -8.92 29.02
CA THR A 148 2.10 -8.46 27.75
C THR A 148 0.63 -8.86 27.52
N ALA A 149 0.01 -9.56 28.47
CA ALA A 149 -1.41 -9.95 28.39
C ALA A 149 -2.40 -8.81 28.72
N THR A 150 -1.94 -7.56 28.77
CA THR A 150 -2.84 -6.41 28.81
C THR A 150 -3.36 -6.21 27.38
N GLN A 151 -4.55 -6.72 27.08
CA GLN A 151 -5.27 -6.28 25.90
C GLN A 151 -5.44 -4.76 26.03
N VAL A 152 -4.58 -4.01 25.33
CA VAL A 152 -4.71 -2.57 25.23
C VAL A 152 -6.04 -2.34 24.54
N LYS A 153 -7.06 -2.01 25.34
CA LYS A 153 -8.31 -1.42 24.90
C LYS A 153 -7.92 -0.12 24.20
N ARG A 154 -7.56 -0.20 22.92
CA ARG A 154 -7.28 0.98 22.10
C ARG A 154 -8.61 1.71 21.99
N SER A 155 -8.79 2.73 22.83
CA SER A 155 -9.78 3.76 22.61
C SER A 155 -9.57 4.29 21.19
N THR A 156 -10.58 4.12 20.34
CA THR A 156 -10.56 4.65 18.97
C THR A 156 -10.52 6.18 18.91
N ASP A 157 -10.73 6.83 20.05
CA ASP A 157 -10.82 8.29 20.19
C ASP A 157 -9.48 9.01 20.32
N ASP A 158 -8.40 8.32 20.72
CA ASP A 158 -7.11 8.98 20.98
C ASP A 158 -6.10 8.71 19.85
N ARG A 159 -6.56 8.87 18.61
CA ARG A 159 -5.64 8.91 17.47
C ARG A 159 -4.87 10.21 17.53
N LEU A 160 -3.62 10.15 17.97
CA LEU A 160 -2.64 11.21 17.77
C LEU A 160 -2.53 11.50 16.26
N VAL A 161 -3.22 12.57 15.82
CA VAL A 161 -3.09 13.11 14.49
C VAL A 161 -1.82 13.96 14.51
N PHE A 162 -0.73 13.43 13.94
CA PHE A 162 0.54 14.13 13.78
C PHE A 162 0.56 15.10 12.59
N GLU A 163 -0.58 15.23 11.91
CA GLU A 163 -0.77 16.10 10.77
C GLU A 163 -1.30 17.45 11.27
N GLU A 164 -0.74 18.57 10.81
CA GLU A 164 -1.29 19.89 11.13
C GLU A 164 -2.77 19.97 10.71
N PRO A 165 -3.62 20.75 11.40
CA PRO A 165 -4.97 21.03 10.94
C PRO A 165 -4.96 21.61 9.52
N GLY A 166 -5.34 20.81 8.52
CA GLY A 166 -5.27 21.17 7.09
C GLY A 166 -4.17 20.47 6.30
N PHE A 167 -3.30 19.68 6.94
CA PHE A 167 -2.42 18.73 6.26
C PHE A 167 -3.26 17.56 5.78
N THR A 168 -3.82 17.70 4.58
CA THR A 168 -4.36 16.57 3.82
C THR A 168 -3.25 16.03 2.95
N VAL A 169 -2.98 14.72 3.06
CA VAL A 169 -2.42 13.91 1.96
C VAL A 169 -3.01 14.42 0.65
N ASP A 170 -2.16 14.61 -0.37
CA ASP A 170 -2.54 15.11 -1.70
C ASP A 170 -4.02 14.80 -2.01
N ALA A 171 -4.84 15.85 -2.11
CA ALA A 171 -6.30 15.76 -2.20
C ALA A 171 -6.74 14.81 -3.33
N VAL A 172 -5.93 14.68 -4.38
CA VAL A 172 -6.15 13.74 -5.48
C VAL A 172 -5.98 12.28 -5.03
N LEU A 173 -4.92 11.98 -4.27
CA LEU A 173 -4.68 10.64 -3.72
C LEU A 173 -5.76 10.23 -2.73
N GLN A 174 -6.16 11.14 -1.84
CA GLN A 174 -7.25 10.88 -0.90
C GLN A 174 -8.60 10.74 -1.63
N GLY A 175 -8.87 11.56 -2.66
CA GLY A 175 -10.05 11.42 -3.52
C GLY A 175 -10.08 10.06 -4.22
N ARG A 176 -8.94 9.57 -4.71
CA ARG A 176 -8.81 8.21 -5.28
C ARG A 176 -9.06 7.12 -4.25
N ALA A 177 -8.64 7.31 -3.00
CA ALA A 177 -8.93 6.39 -1.91
C ALA A 177 -10.43 6.34 -1.61
N TYR A 178 -11.12 7.49 -1.57
CA TYR A 178 -12.57 7.55 -1.42
C TYR A 178 -13.32 6.91 -2.59
N TYR A 179 -12.86 7.11 -3.84
CA TYR A 179 -13.40 6.44 -5.01
C TYR A 179 -13.35 4.92 -4.88
N ARG A 180 -12.19 4.36 -4.49
CA ARG A 180 -12.02 2.91 -4.29
C ARG A 180 -12.88 2.37 -3.15
N ALA A 181 -13.21 3.20 -2.16
CA ALA A 181 -14.10 2.86 -1.07
C ALA A 181 -15.59 3.03 -1.39
N GLY A 182 -15.96 3.41 -2.64
CA GLY A 182 -17.36 3.67 -3.02
C GLY A 182 -17.94 4.99 -2.47
N ARG A 183 -17.12 5.83 -1.83
CA ARG A 183 -17.54 7.09 -1.20
C ARG A 183 -17.45 8.25 -2.19
N TYR A 184 -18.21 8.17 -3.27
CA TYR A 184 -18.08 9.09 -4.42
C TYR A 184 -18.44 10.54 -4.08
N GLY A 185 -19.45 10.78 -3.23
CA GLY A 185 -19.84 12.15 -2.85
C GLY A 185 -18.74 12.88 -2.08
N GLU A 186 -18.10 12.19 -1.13
CA GLU A 186 -16.98 12.74 -0.36
C GLU A 186 -15.74 12.95 -1.23
N ALA A 187 -15.47 12.02 -2.15
CA ALA A 187 -14.42 12.19 -3.15
C ALA A 187 -14.63 13.47 -3.97
N LEU A 188 -15.86 13.73 -4.42
CA LEU A 188 -16.19 14.94 -5.18
C LEU A 188 -16.02 16.22 -4.35
N THR A 189 -16.48 16.24 -3.09
CA THR A 189 -16.30 17.39 -2.20
C THR A 189 -14.81 17.72 -2.02
N LEU A 190 -13.97 16.70 -1.84
CA LEU A 190 -12.54 16.87 -1.69
C LEU A 190 -11.87 17.31 -2.98
N LEU A 191 -12.15 16.66 -4.10
CA LEU A 191 -11.53 16.94 -5.40
C LEU A 191 -11.90 18.33 -5.93
N ARG A 192 -13.10 18.83 -5.61
CA ARG A 192 -13.53 20.21 -5.93
C ARG A 192 -12.67 21.30 -5.28
N THR A 193 -11.88 20.98 -4.26
CA THR A 193 -10.91 21.95 -3.71
C THR A 193 -9.71 22.19 -4.64
N ARG A 194 -9.54 21.35 -5.67
CA ARG A 194 -8.44 21.38 -6.65
C ARG A 194 -8.96 21.48 -8.10
N VAL A 195 -10.00 22.27 -8.34
CA VAL A 195 -10.52 22.50 -9.71
C VAL A 195 -9.40 22.99 -10.64
N GLY A 196 -9.34 22.43 -11.85
CA GLY A 196 -8.35 22.79 -12.86
C GLY A 196 -7.05 22.00 -12.78
N SER A 197 -6.89 21.13 -11.78
CA SER A 197 -5.85 20.09 -11.82
C SER A 197 -6.33 18.95 -12.72
N PRO A 198 -5.59 18.60 -13.80
CA PRO A 198 -5.95 17.49 -14.68
C PRO A 198 -6.24 16.17 -13.97
N ALA A 199 -5.47 15.89 -12.91
CA ALA A 199 -5.64 14.68 -12.12
C ALA A 199 -6.95 14.72 -11.32
N ALA A 200 -7.27 15.86 -10.71
CA ALA A 200 -8.51 16.03 -9.95
C ALA A 200 -9.73 15.94 -10.87
N ASP A 201 -9.70 16.64 -12.01
CA ASP A 201 -10.78 16.65 -13.00
C ASP A 201 -11.05 15.24 -13.56
N TYR A 202 -10.00 14.45 -13.83
CA TYR A 202 -10.15 13.05 -14.26
C TYR A 202 -10.86 12.20 -13.20
N TRP A 203 -10.42 12.28 -11.94
CA TRP A 203 -11.04 11.50 -10.85
C TRP A 203 -12.46 11.98 -10.52
N MET A 204 -12.77 13.26 -10.72
CA MET A 204 -14.14 13.77 -10.64
C MET A 204 -15.02 13.13 -11.72
N GLY A 205 -14.54 13.06 -12.97
CA GLY A 205 -15.24 12.38 -14.07
C GLY A 205 -15.60 10.93 -13.73
N ARG A 206 -14.64 10.18 -13.18
CA ARG A 206 -14.85 8.80 -12.72
C ARG A 206 -15.88 8.69 -11.60
N CYS A 207 -15.89 9.64 -10.67
CA CYS A 207 -16.89 9.66 -9.59
C CYS A 207 -18.30 9.95 -10.13
N PHE A 208 -18.45 10.90 -11.05
CA PHE A 208 -19.73 11.20 -11.68
C PHE A 208 -20.26 10.03 -12.51
N GLU A 209 -19.39 9.34 -13.26
CA GLU A 209 -19.74 8.12 -13.99
C GLU A 209 -20.31 7.04 -13.06
N ARG A 210 -19.65 6.80 -11.91
CA ARG A 210 -20.14 5.82 -10.91
C ARG A 210 -21.47 6.21 -10.27
N GLN A 211 -21.80 7.49 -10.26
CA GLN A 211 -23.10 7.99 -9.78
C GLN A 211 -24.18 8.00 -10.88
N GLY A 212 -23.85 7.66 -12.13
CA GLY A 212 -24.76 7.74 -13.27
C GLY A 212 -24.95 9.16 -13.84
N ASN A 213 -24.14 10.12 -13.38
CA ASN A 213 -24.19 11.52 -13.81
C ASN A 213 -23.35 11.72 -15.08
N THR A 214 -23.82 11.17 -16.20
CA THR A 214 -23.07 11.08 -17.47
C THR A 214 -22.67 12.45 -18.03
N ARG A 215 -23.51 13.48 -17.88
CA ARG A 215 -23.26 14.82 -18.42
C ARG A 215 -22.12 15.53 -17.68
N GLU A 216 -22.12 15.44 -16.36
CA GLU A 216 -21.08 15.98 -15.49
C GLU A 216 -19.76 15.23 -15.69
N ALA A 217 -19.82 13.90 -15.88
CA ALA A 217 -18.64 13.08 -16.18
C ALA A 217 -17.97 13.52 -17.48
N LEU A 218 -18.74 13.68 -18.57
CA LEU A 218 -18.23 14.19 -19.85
C LEU A 218 -17.62 15.59 -19.71
N THR A 219 -18.26 16.47 -18.93
CA THR A 219 -17.74 17.82 -18.67
C THR A 219 -16.36 17.76 -18.00
N ALA A 220 -16.20 16.89 -17.00
CA ALA A 220 -14.95 16.72 -16.29
C ALA A 220 -13.85 16.10 -17.16
N TYR A 221 -14.16 15.10 -18.00
CA TYR A 221 -13.19 14.54 -18.93
C TYR A 221 -12.76 15.55 -20.00
N ASN A 222 -13.68 16.34 -20.54
CA ASN A 222 -13.35 17.41 -21.49
C ASN A 222 -12.46 18.49 -20.87
N ALA A 223 -12.60 18.79 -19.57
CA ALA A 223 -11.68 19.68 -18.88
C ALA A 223 -10.24 19.15 -18.90
N VAL A 224 -10.04 17.84 -18.72
CA VAL A 224 -8.72 17.20 -18.83
C VAL A 224 -8.17 17.29 -20.25
N LEU A 225 -9.00 17.03 -21.26
CA LEU A 225 -8.60 17.08 -22.68
C LEU A 225 -8.18 18.49 -23.13
N ASN A 226 -8.83 19.51 -22.59
CA ASN A 226 -8.58 20.91 -22.94
C ASN A 226 -7.48 21.57 -22.10
N ASN A 227 -6.97 20.89 -21.07
CA ASN A 227 -5.96 21.45 -20.19
C ASN A 227 -4.54 21.14 -20.70
N ALA A 228 -3.76 22.18 -20.97
CA ALA A 228 -2.39 22.06 -21.48
C ALA A 228 -1.41 21.42 -20.47
N GLN A 229 -1.74 21.41 -19.18
CA GLN A 229 -0.93 20.79 -18.12
C GLN A 229 -1.19 19.28 -17.97
N SER A 230 -2.14 18.73 -18.71
CA SER A 230 -2.48 17.30 -18.67
C SER A 230 -1.35 16.45 -19.23
N SER A 231 -0.98 15.39 -18.51
CA SER A 231 -0.04 14.40 -19.06
C SER A 231 -0.70 13.61 -20.21
N ALA A 232 0.09 13.20 -21.21
CA ALA A 232 -0.41 12.42 -22.35
C ALA A 232 -1.22 11.18 -21.89
N THR A 233 -0.74 10.49 -20.86
CA THR A 233 -1.43 9.31 -20.30
C THR A 233 -2.80 9.62 -19.70
N GLN A 234 -2.98 10.80 -19.09
CA GLN A 234 -4.27 11.24 -18.56
C GLN A 234 -5.22 11.62 -19.69
N VAL A 235 -4.70 12.32 -20.71
CA VAL A 235 -5.47 12.68 -21.91
C VAL A 235 -5.99 11.43 -22.61
N ASP A 236 -5.15 10.41 -22.81
CA ASP A 236 -5.55 9.16 -23.48
C ASP A 236 -6.59 8.36 -22.69
N ARG A 237 -6.54 8.41 -21.36
CA ARG A 237 -7.55 7.77 -20.49
C ARG A 237 -8.85 8.55 -20.52
N ALA A 238 -8.80 9.87 -20.32
CA ALA A 238 -9.95 10.75 -20.35
C ALA A 238 -10.67 10.68 -21.71
N ARG A 239 -9.92 10.61 -22.81
CA ARG A 239 -10.48 10.49 -24.17
C ARG A 239 -11.29 9.21 -24.32
N ARG A 240 -10.72 8.05 -23.99
CA ARG A 240 -11.42 6.76 -24.08
C ARG A 240 -12.66 6.72 -23.20
N ASP A 241 -12.54 7.19 -21.96
CA ASP A 241 -13.67 7.22 -21.03
C ASP A 241 -14.78 8.17 -21.55
N ALA A 242 -14.42 9.33 -22.12
CA ALA A 242 -15.37 10.27 -22.72
C ALA A 242 -16.05 9.74 -23.99
N GLU A 243 -15.30 9.13 -24.91
CA GLU A 243 -15.82 8.50 -26.12
C GLU A 243 -16.84 7.41 -25.79
N PHE A 244 -16.54 6.58 -24.78
CA PHE A 244 -17.46 5.55 -24.30
C PHE A 244 -18.76 6.14 -23.75
N LEU A 245 -18.68 7.19 -22.92
CA LEU A 245 -19.88 7.86 -22.39
C LEU A 245 -20.70 8.54 -23.48
N GLN A 246 -20.04 9.15 -24.46
CA GLN A 246 -20.73 9.76 -25.62
C GLN A 246 -21.47 8.70 -26.42
N TRP A 247 -20.82 7.56 -26.70
CA TRP A 247 -21.46 6.42 -27.34
C TRP A 247 -22.68 5.92 -26.55
N LEU A 248 -22.58 5.83 -25.23
CA LEU A 248 -23.69 5.39 -24.37
C LEU A 248 -24.90 6.32 -24.49
N VAL A 249 -24.68 7.64 -24.49
CA VAL A 249 -25.74 8.64 -24.67
C VAL A 249 -26.38 8.53 -26.06
N ASP A 250 -25.57 8.35 -27.09
CA ASP A 250 -26.06 8.20 -28.47
C ASP A 250 -26.84 6.89 -28.66
N PHE A 251 -26.40 5.83 -28.01
CA PHE A 251 -27.07 4.54 -28.01
C PHE A 251 -28.45 4.61 -27.34
N ASP A 252 -28.53 5.19 -26.14
CA ASP A 252 -29.80 5.38 -25.42
C ASP A 252 -30.79 6.23 -26.22
N ARG A 253 -30.30 7.26 -26.92
CA ARG A 253 -31.12 8.09 -27.81
C ARG A 253 -31.73 7.27 -28.93
N LYS A 254 -30.92 6.47 -29.63
CA LYS A 254 -31.39 5.59 -30.71
C LYS A 254 -32.44 4.58 -30.22
N ILE A 255 -32.27 4.01 -29.03
CA ILE A 255 -33.27 3.09 -28.46
C ILE A 255 -34.61 3.79 -28.24
N LYS A 256 -34.60 5.03 -27.74
CA LYS A 256 -35.83 5.81 -27.54
C LYS A 256 -36.53 6.11 -28.85
N ASP A 257 -35.79 6.48 -29.90
CA ASP A 257 -36.35 6.79 -31.23
C ASP A 257 -36.98 5.55 -31.90
N VAL A 258 -36.39 4.37 -31.71
CA VAL A 258 -36.97 3.11 -32.22
C VAL A 258 -38.28 2.75 -31.49
N ARG A 259 -38.37 3.03 -30.19
CA ARG A 259 -39.59 2.76 -29.40
C ARG A 259 -40.73 3.71 -29.76
N THR A 260 -40.45 4.99 -30.01
CA THR A 260 -41.48 5.98 -30.39
C THR A 260 -42.03 5.72 -31.79
N THR A 261 -41.22 5.21 -32.72
CA THR A 261 -41.66 4.87 -34.08
C THR A 261 -42.51 3.60 -34.15
N GLN A 262 -42.28 2.62 -33.28
CA GLN A 262 -43.09 1.37 -33.23
C GLN A 262 -44.41 1.50 -32.45
N GLY A 263 -44.47 2.35 -31.43
CA GLY A 263 -45.68 2.53 -30.59
C GLY A 263 -46.75 3.45 -31.18
N GLY A 264 -46.54 4.06 -32.35
CA GLY A 264 -47.48 4.96 -33.02
C GLY A 264 -48.35 4.34 -34.11
N ALA A 265 -48.36 3.00 -34.23
CA ALA A 265 -49.06 2.26 -35.28
C ALA A 265 -50.25 1.42 -34.77
N GLU A 266 -50.69 1.63 -33.53
CA GLU A 266 -51.93 1.07 -32.96
C GLU A 266 -53.06 2.10 -32.98
#